data_AF-A0A940ZKT1-F1
#
_entry.id   AF-A0A940ZKT1-F1
#
_cell.length_a   1.000
_cell.length_b   1.000
_cell.length_c   1.000
_cell.angle_alpha   90.00
_cell.angle_beta   90.00
_cell.angle_gamma   90.00
#
_symmetry.space_group_name_H-M   'P 1'
#
loop_
_entity.id
_entity.type
_entity.pdbx_description
1 polymer ?
#
loop_
_entity_poly.entity_id
_entity_poly.type
_entity_poly.pdbx_seq_one_letter_code
_entity_poly.pdbx_strand_id
1 'polypeptide(L)'
;MGRAANPEAKQLRNIQLKVPADLYKAFRSVCLDEDTNMRAKALELINSYTRKQETKSFIAMDKAGRESLFGQVTKKAIAKIHAAGLPTTHGDEQGIYQLYPDGHKEYIETYSEQERRGE
;
A
#
# COMPACT_ATOMS: atom_id res chain seq x y z
N MET A 1 -26.25 14.60 -32.44
CA MET A 1 -24.92 14.15 -31.93
C MET A 1 -24.36 15.23 -31.01
N GLY A 2 -24.76 15.21 -29.74
CA GLY A 2 -24.27 16.17 -28.75
C GLY A 2 -22.95 15.68 -28.18
N ARG A 3 -21.85 16.40 -28.41
CA ARG A 3 -20.64 16.27 -27.59
C ARG A 3 -21.02 16.70 -26.18
N ALA A 4 -21.17 15.73 -25.27
CA ALA A 4 -21.30 16.02 -23.85
C ALA A 4 -20.08 16.84 -23.42
N ALA A 5 -20.33 18.08 -23.02
CA ALA A 5 -19.34 18.93 -22.41
C ALA A 5 -18.80 18.22 -21.17
N ASN A 6 -17.48 18.03 -21.14
CA ASN A 6 -16.76 17.47 -19.99
C ASN A 6 -17.03 18.37 -18.76
N PRO A 7 -17.71 17.88 -17.71
CA PRO A 7 -18.08 18.71 -16.58
C PRO A 7 -16.82 19.00 -15.75
N GLU A 8 -16.40 20.27 -15.82
CA GLU A 8 -15.50 20.91 -14.86
C GLU A 8 -14.20 20.16 -14.54
N ALA A 9 -13.23 20.23 -15.44
CA ALA A 9 -11.85 20.34 -14.97
C ALA A 9 -11.78 21.63 -14.13
N LYS A 10 -12.02 21.51 -12.81
CA LYS A 10 -11.96 22.61 -11.84
C LYS A 10 -10.74 23.46 -12.17
N GLN A 11 -11.01 24.68 -12.63
CA GLN A 11 -9.98 25.65 -13.00
C GLN A 11 -8.96 25.69 -11.87
N LEU A 12 -7.70 25.33 -12.17
CA LEU A 12 -6.61 25.28 -11.18
C LEU A 12 -6.60 26.61 -10.41
N ARG A 13 -7.04 26.56 -9.15
CA ARG A 13 -7.02 27.74 -8.28
C ARG A 13 -5.57 28.21 -8.17
N ASN A 14 -5.32 29.51 -8.23
CA ASN A 14 -4.00 30.04 -7.97
C ASN A 14 -3.59 29.66 -6.53
N ILE A 15 -2.66 28.71 -6.39
CA ILE A 15 -2.11 28.31 -5.10
C ILE A 15 -0.93 29.22 -4.82
N GLN A 16 -1.03 30.03 -3.76
CA GLN A 16 0.08 30.81 -3.24
C GLN A 16 0.70 30.08 -2.05
N LEU A 17 1.96 29.67 -2.19
CA LEU A 17 2.72 29.04 -1.11
C LEU A 17 3.58 30.10 -0.42
N LYS A 18 3.52 30.14 0.92
CA LYS A 18 4.47 30.92 1.72
C LYS A 18 5.69 30.04 1.98
N VAL A 19 6.85 30.46 1.50
CA VAL A 19 8.10 29.70 1.58
C VAL A 19 9.17 30.58 2.24
N PRO A 20 9.96 30.04 3.19
CA PRO A 20 11.17 30.69 3.69
C PRO A 20 12.11 31.14 2.56
N ALA A 21 12.78 32.28 2.74
CA ALA A 21 13.56 32.94 1.68
C ALA A 21 14.78 32.13 1.24
N ASP A 22 15.42 31.40 2.16
CA ASP A 22 16.49 30.45 1.93
C ASP A 22 16.03 29.28 1.04
N LEU A 23 14.89 28.67 1.36
CA LEU A 23 14.31 27.61 0.56
C LEU A 23 13.90 28.07 -0.84
N TYR A 24 13.35 29.28 -0.97
CA TYR A 24 13.05 29.86 -2.28
C TYR A 24 14.31 30.04 -3.14
N LYS A 25 15.41 30.55 -2.55
CA LYS A 25 16.68 30.74 -3.26
C LYS A 25 17.27 29.43 -3.73
N ALA A 26 17.31 28.43 -2.85
CA ALA A 26 17.80 27.10 -3.18
C ALA A 26 16.99 26.48 -4.33
N PHE A 27 15.65 26.52 -4.22
CA PHE A 27 14.77 25.97 -5.25
C PHE A 27 14.88 26.71 -6.58
N ARG A 28 15.06 28.03 -6.56
CA ARG A 28 15.31 28.84 -7.76
C ARG A 28 16.62 28.48 -8.44
N SER A 29 17.69 28.23 -7.68
CA SER A 29 18.97 27.79 -8.24
C SER A 29 18.80 26.49 -9.03
N VAL A 30 18.15 25.49 -8.43
CA VAL A 30 17.86 24.21 -9.09
C VAL A 30 17.08 24.39 -10.38
N CYS A 31 16.07 25.27 -10.37
CA CYS A 31 15.27 25.53 -11.57
C CYS A 31 16.09 26.18 -12.69
N LEU A 32 17.07 27.04 -12.35
CA LEU A 32 17.97 27.64 -13.33
C LEU A 32 18.94 26.61 -13.91
N ASP A 33 19.49 25.74 -13.05
CA ASP A 33 20.43 24.68 -13.46
C ASP A 33 19.76 23.65 -14.40
N GLU A 34 18.46 23.38 -14.18
CA GLU A 34 17.67 22.44 -14.98
C GLU A 34 16.90 23.09 -16.15
N ASP A 35 17.12 24.37 -16.45
CA ASP A 35 16.40 25.15 -17.49
C ASP A 35 14.87 24.98 -17.42
N THR A 36 14.32 25.09 -16.21
CA THR A 36 12.89 24.92 -15.93
C THR A 36 12.34 26.08 -15.13
N ASN A 37 11.01 26.27 -15.18
CA ASN A 37 10.37 27.29 -14.36
C ASN A 37 9.89 26.71 -13.02
N MET A 38 9.86 27.57 -12.00
CA MET A 38 9.50 27.22 -10.62
C MET A 38 8.16 26.48 -10.52
N ARG A 39 7.18 26.85 -11.35
CA ARG A 39 5.84 26.25 -11.33
C ARG A 39 5.88 24.83 -11.90
N ALA A 40 6.52 24.65 -13.05
CA ALA A 40 6.67 23.35 -13.68
C ALA A 40 7.40 22.37 -12.76
N LYS A 41 8.53 22.81 -12.18
CA LYS A 41 9.29 21.97 -11.25
C LYS A 41 8.53 21.66 -9.96
N ALA A 42 7.80 22.63 -9.41
CA ALA A 42 6.96 22.39 -8.23
C ALA A 42 5.85 21.37 -8.50
N LEU A 43 5.19 21.46 -9.67
CA LEU A 43 4.17 20.49 -10.07
C LEU A 43 4.76 19.10 -10.34
N GLU A 44 5.94 19.02 -10.95
CA GLU A 44 6.68 17.76 -11.13
C GLU A 44 6.99 17.11 -9.77
N LEU A 45 7.52 17.89 -8.82
CA LEU A 45 7.79 17.41 -7.46
C LEU A 45 6.51 16.92 -6.80
N ILE A 46 5.43 17.71 -6.80
CA ILE A 46 4.13 17.30 -6.26
C ILE A 46 3.65 16.00 -6.90
N ASN A 47 3.74 15.87 -8.23
CA ASN A 47 3.37 14.66 -8.95
C ASN A 47 4.25 13.47 -8.57
N SER A 48 5.57 13.66 -8.43
CA SER A 48 6.49 12.58 -8.04
C SER A 48 6.23 12.09 -6.61
N TYR A 49 5.92 13.00 -5.67
CA TYR A 49 5.58 12.64 -4.29
C TYR A 49 4.18 12.02 -4.17
N THR A 50 3.21 12.49 -4.96
CA THR A 50 1.85 11.92 -4.96
C THR A 50 1.78 10.60 -5.75
N ARG A 51 2.51 10.44 -6.85
CA ARG A 51 2.63 9.16 -7.57
C ARG A 51 3.55 8.15 -6.90
N LYS A 52 4.53 8.56 -6.10
CA LYS A 52 5.21 7.61 -5.18
C LYS A 52 4.24 7.01 -4.15
N GLN A 53 3.08 7.64 -3.91
CA GLN A 53 1.96 7.03 -3.18
C GLN A 53 1.01 6.20 -4.06
N GLU A 54 1.32 5.93 -5.34
CA GLU A 54 0.68 4.86 -6.13
C GLU A 54 1.21 3.46 -5.73
N THR A 55 1.59 3.26 -4.47
CA THR A 55 1.07 2.06 -3.80
C THR A 55 -0.43 2.15 -3.91
N LYS A 56 -1.05 1.45 -4.87
CA LYS A 56 -2.50 1.24 -4.95
C LYS A 56 -3.00 1.11 -3.52
N SER A 57 -3.64 2.15 -3.01
CA SER A 57 -4.06 2.17 -1.61
C SER A 57 -4.84 0.88 -1.40
N PHE A 58 -4.49 0.07 -0.40
CA PHE A 58 -5.20 -1.18 -0.11
C PHE A 58 -6.72 -0.93 -0.06
N ILE A 59 -7.11 0.26 0.41
CA ILE A 59 -8.50 0.74 0.50
C ILE A 59 -9.13 0.97 -0.88
N ALA A 60 -8.34 1.40 -1.87
CA ALA A 60 -8.80 1.69 -3.23
C ALA A 60 -8.84 0.46 -4.16
N MET A 61 -8.32 -0.70 -3.71
CA MET A 61 -8.37 -1.94 -4.49
C MET A 61 -9.76 -2.60 -4.39
N ASP A 62 -10.20 -3.19 -5.50
CA ASP A 62 -11.37 -4.06 -5.51
C ASP A 62 -11.12 -5.31 -4.64
N LYS A 63 -12.17 -6.06 -4.32
CA LYS A 63 -12.07 -7.23 -3.45
C LYS A 63 -11.04 -8.25 -3.99
N ALA A 64 -11.11 -8.56 -5.28
CA ALA A 64 -10.19 -9.49 -5.93
C ALA A 64 -8.73 -9.01 -5.89
N GLY A 65 -8.50 -7.71 -6.12
CA GLY A 65 -7.18 -7.10 -6.01
C GLY A 65 -6.60 -7.16 -4.59
N ARG A 66 -7.44 -6.93 -3.57
CA ARG A 66 -7.06 -7.06 -2.17
C ARG A 66 -6.73 -8.49 -1.79
N GLU A 67 -7.56 -9.45 -2.17
CA GLU A 67 -7.35 -10.88 -1.89
C GLU A 67 -6.06 -11.39 -2.54
N SER A 68 -5.81 -10.99 -3.80
CA SER A 68 -4.57 -11.33 -4.51
C SER A 68 -3.33 -10.74 -3.83
N LEU A 69 -3.38 -9.45 -3.45
CA LEU A 69 -2.28 -8.80 -2.73
C LEU A 69 -2.03 -9.48 -1.38
N PHE A 70 -3.09 -9.73 -0.61
CA PHE A 70 -3.00 -10.38 0.69
C PHE A 70 -2.40 -11.78 0.56
N GLY A 71 -2.90 -12.60 -0.38
CA GLY A 71 -2.36 -13.93 -0.63
C GLY A 71 -0.87 -13.93 -1.01
N GLN A 72 -0.43 -12.96 -1.82
CA GLN A 72 0.99 -12.83 -2.18
C GLN A 72 1.87 -12.44 -0.99
N VAL A 73 1.43 -11.47 -0.19
CA VAL A 73 2.17 -11.02 0.99
C VAL A 73 2.23 -12.13 2.04
N THR A 74 1.12 -12.81 2.30
CA THR A 74 1.04 -13.93 3.23
C THR A 74 1.95 -15.08 2.80
N LYS A 75 1.95 -15.47 1.52
CA LYS A 75 2.88 -16.50 1.00
C LYS A 75 4.34 -16.13 1.22
N LYS A 76 4.72 -14.88 0.97
CA LYS A 76 6.09 -14.38 1.20
C LYS A 76 6.45 -14.39 2.69
N ALA A 77 5.52 -14.00 3.56
CA ALA A 77 5.72 -14.03 5.00
C ALA A 77 5.91 -15.46 5.51
N ILE A 78 5.05 -16.40 5.08
CA ILE A 78 5.17 -17.83 5.42
C ILE A 78 6.54 -18.36 4.98
N ALA A 79 6.92 -18.15 3.72
CA ALA A 79 8.21 -18.61 3.21
C ALA A 79 9.40 -18.06 4.01
N LYS A 80 9.33 -16.78 4.43
CA LYS A 80 10.37 -16.17 5.27
C LYS A 80 10.45 -16.79 6.66
N ILE A 81 9.30 -17.04 7.29
CA ILE A 81 9.23 -17.65 8.63
C ILE A 81 9.71 -19.11 8.56
N HIS A 82 9.29 -19.85 7.54
CA HIS A 82 9.73 -21.22 7.30
C HIS A 82 11.23 -21.31 7.02
N ALA A 83 11.79 -20.38 6.23
CA ALA A 83 13.24 -20.28 6.00
C ALA A 83 14.04 -20.00 7.29
N ALA A 84 13.40 -19.42 8.32
CA ALA A 84 14.00 -19.23 9.64
C ALA A 84 13.83 -20.45 10.56
N GLY A 85 13.26 -21.56 10.08
CA GLY A 85 13.01 -22.77 10.87
C GLY A 85 11.83 -22.67 11.82
N LEU A 86 10.99 -21.65 11.68
CA LEU A 86 9.87 -21.38 12.59
C LEU A 86 8.54 -21.85 12.00
N PRO A 87 7.61 -22.35 12.81
CA PRO A 87 6.25 -22.65 12.38
C PRO A 87 5.42 -21.39 12.11
N THR A 88 4.30 -21.55 11.41
CA THR A 88 3.31 -20.51 11.15
C THR A 88 1.92 -20.97 11.60
N THR A 89 1.09 -20.08 12.12
CA THR A 89 -0.25 -20.43 12.61
C THR A 89 -1.29 -20.29 11.51
N HIS A 90 -2.16 -21.29 11.38
CA HIS A 90 -3.24 -21.37 10.39
C HIS A 90 -4.51 -21.89 11.07
N GLY A 91 -5.64 -21.75 10.38
CA GLY A 91 -6.91 -22.37 10.78
C GLY A 91 -7.53 -23.11 9.61
N ASP A 92 -8.18 -24.24 9.90
CA ASP A 92 -9.05 -24.95 8.96
C ASP A 92 -10.32 -25.42 9.69
N GLU A 93 -11.11 -26.29 9.06
CA GLU A 93 -12.37 -26.79 9.61
C GLU A 93 -12.23 -27.55 10.93
N GLN A 94 -11.03 -28.07 11.25
CA GLN A 94 -10.79 -28.85 12.46
C GLN A 94 -10.38 -27.96 13.64
N GLY A 95 -9.77 -26.80 13.36
CA GLY A 95 -9.31 -25.88 14.39
C GLY A 95 -8.10 -25.04 13.97
N ILE A 96 -7.37 -24.56 14.98
CA ILE A 96 -6.16 -23.75 14.81
C ILE A 96 -4.94 -24.68 14.92
N TYR A 97 -3.99 -24.55 14.00
CA TYR A 97 -2.79 -25.37 13.94
C TYR A 97 -1.52 -24.58 13.62
N GLN A 98 -0.37 -25.14 14.00
CA GLN A 98 0.94 -24.73 13.55
C GLN A 98 1.39 -25.58 12.36
N LEU A 99 1.78 -24.91 11.27
CA LEU A 99 2.40 -25.52 10.10
C LEU A 99 3.91 -25.29 10.15
N TYR A 100 4.65 -26.37 10.34
CA TYR A 100 6.11 -26.39 10.39
C TYR A 100 6.73 -26.35 8.98
N PRO A 101 8.01 -25.95 8.87
CA PRO A 101 8.70 -25.85 7.57
C PRO A 101 8.81 -27.18 6.80
N ASP A 102 8.78 -28.31 7.51
CA ASP A 102 8.81 -29.67 6.95
C ASP A 102 7.43 -30.15 6.46
N GLY A 103 6.38 -29.32 6.64
CA GLY A 103 5.01 -29.64 6.28
C GLY A 103 4.22 -30.34 7.38
N HIS A 104 4.82 -30.59 8.56
CA HIS A 104 4.10 -31.12 9.71
C HIS A 104 3.05 -30.11 10.21
N LYS A 105 1.88 -30.63 10.59
CA LYS A 105 0.77 -29.86 11.17
C LYS A 105 0.52 -30.31 12.60
N GLU A 106 0.47 -29.36 13.53
CA GLU A 106 0.18 -29.60 14.93
C GLU A 106 -1.00 -28.71 15.37
N TYR A 107 -2.14 -29.31 15.70
CA TYR A 107 -3.30 -28.56 16.19
C TYR A 107 -3.06 -28.10 17.62
N ILE A 108 -3.19 -26.78 17.83
CA ILE A 108 -3.10 -26.15 19.16
C ILE A 108 -4.47 -26.00 19.81
N GLU A 109 -5.53 -26.01 19.01
CA GLU A 109 -6.91 -25.94 19.46
C GLU A 109 -7.81 -26.60 18.41
N THR A 110 -8.72 -27.46 18.85
CA THR A 110 -9.75 -28.04 17.98
C THR A 110 -11.12 -27.46 18.31
N TYR A 111 -11.92 -27.14 17.30
CA TYR A 111 -13.27 -26.58 17.55
C TYR A 111 -14.18 -27.57 18.29
N SER A 112 -13.95 -28.88 18.09
CA SER A 112 -14.64 -29.94 18.84
C SER A 112 -14.36 -29.94 20.35
N GLU A 113 -13.23 -29.35 20.76
CA GLU A 113 -12.86 -29.20 22.17
C GLU A 113 -13.36 -27.89 22.76
N GLN A 114 -13.45 -26.81 21.96
CA GLN A 114 -14.15 -25.58 22.37
C GLN A 114 -15.63 -25.85 22.65
N GLU A 115 -16.32 -26.55 21.75
CA GLU A 115 -17.73 -26.94 21.93
C GLU A 115 -17.94 -27.81 23.19
N ARG A 116 -16.96 -28.66 23.53
CA ARG A 116 -16.98 -29.46 24.77
C ARG A 116 -16.65 -28.65 26.03
N ARG A 117 -15.92 -27.55 25.92
CA ARG A 117 -15.61 -26.62 27.03
C ARG A 117 -16.71 -25.58 27.28
N GLY A 118 -17.68 -25.46 26.37
CA GLY A 118 -18.87 -24.63 26.56
C GLY A 118 -18.60 -23.12 26.52
N GLU A 119 -17.57 -22.70 25.77
CA GLU A 119 -17.23 -21.29 25.52
C GLU A 119 -17.94 -20.74 24.29
#